data_AF-A0A8I2JZL1-F1
#
_entry.id   AF-A0A8I2JZL1-F1
#
_cell.length_a   1.000
_cell.length_b   1.000
_cell.length_c   1.000
_cell.angle_alpha   90.00
_cell.angle_beta   90.00
_cell.angle_gamma   90.00
#
_symmetry.space_group_name_H-M   'P 1'
#
loop_
_entity.id
_entity.type
_entity.pdbx_description
1 polymer ?
#
loop_
_entity_poly.entity_id
_entity_poly.type
_entity_poly.pdbx_seq_one_letter_code
_entity_poly.pdbx_strand_id
1 'polypeptide(L)'
;MKYKILAVVVLFVLSWLAMAEDPEPPKPILKKGEVKHFIKTFPLLKKDFENFGIKYEAKAGTITYPEALAASAEYLAILKKHGWDEHYFEKAAAIILGYSSIVYGKEIKKADPELEKSIKQIESNAYLSEAVKKQMIEQIKMAKGVLKSQEQLLKKRLHKSDMDLIRPHIEAIKQVLEDKPGKK
;
A
#
# COMPACT_ATOMS: atom_id res chain seq x y z
N MET A 1 10.84 -23.94 2.08
CA MET A 1 11.13 -23.04 3.22
C MET A 1 10.99 -21.53 2.92
N LYS A 2 10.82 -21.09 1.67
CA LYS A 2 10.83 -19.65 1.30
C LYS A 2 9.52 -18.89 1.54
N TYR A 3 8.37 -19.58 1.61
CA TYR A 3 7.06 -18.97 1.85
C TYR A 3 6.73 -18.74 3.33
N LYS A 4 7.43 -19.42 4.25
CA LYS A 4 7.19 -19.30 5.69
C LYS A 4 7.71 -17.96 6.25
N ILE A 5 8.78 -17.41 5.67
CA ILE A 5 9.35 -16.13 6.11
C ILE A 5 8.49 -14.95 5.62
N LEU A 6 7.96 -15.01 4.40
CA LEU A 6 7.07 -13.97 3.87
C LEU A 6 5.76 -13.86 4.65
N ALA A 7 5.20 -15.00 5.08
CA ALA A 7 4.01 -15.04 5.92
C ALA A 7 4.26 -14.46 7.33
N VAL A 8 5.45 -14.72 7.90
CA VAL A 8 5.83 -14.20 9.23
C VAL A 8 6.07 -12.69 9.20
N VAL A 9 6.69 -12.15 8.16
CA VAL A 9 6.88 -10.68 8.02
C VAL A 9 5.55 -9.95 7.84
N VAL A 10 4.61 -10.51 7.05
CA VAL A 10 3.26 -9.93 6.91
C VAL A 10 2.49 -10.01 8.23
N LEU A 11 2.59 -11.11 8.98
CA LEU A 11 1.97 -11.25 10.30
C LEU A 11 2.58 -10.32 11.37
N PHE A 12 3.90 -10.07 11.30
CA PHE A 12 4.59 -9.18 12.25
C PHE A 12 4.29 -7.70 12.01
N VAL A 13 4.07 -7.30 10.75
CA VAL A 13 3.57 -5.96 10.41
C VAL A 13 2.13 -5.77 10.87
N LEU A 14 1.30 -6.82 10.80
CA LEU A 14 -0.10 -6.79 11.23
C LEU A 14 -0.27 -6.74 12.76
N SER A 15 0.62 -7.37 13.53
CA SER A 15 0.54 -7.37 15.01
C SER A 15 0.98 -6.04 15.64
N TRP A 16 1.88 -5.28 15.02
CA TRP A 16 2.22 -3.90 15.46
C TRP A 16 1.06 -2.90 15.33
N LEU A 17 0.05 -3.21 14.50
CA LEU A 17 -1.09 -2.34 14.27
C LEU A 17 -2.25 -2.54 15.26
N ALA A 18 -2.19 -3.60 16.07
CA ALA A 18 -3.25 -3.98 17.01
C ALA A 18 -3.04 -3.42 18.44
N MET A 19 -1.92 -2.72 18.71
CA MET A 19 -1.53 -2.27 20.06
C MET A 19 -1.53 -0.74 20.26
N ALA A 20 -2.10 0.06 19.34
CA ALA A 20 -2.21 1.50 19.55
C ALA A 20 -3.54 1.85 20.23
N GLU A 21 -3.46 2.50 21.41
CA GLU A 21 -4.49 3.42 21.93
C GLU A 21 -4.95 4.34 20.79
N ASP A 22 -6.25 4.69 20.76
CA ASP A 22 -6.91 5.37 19.65
C ASP A 22 -5.96 6.39 18.98
N PRO A 23 -5.41 6.08 17.80
CA PRO A 23 -4.27 6.84 17.29
C PRO A 23 -4.74 8.26 17.02
N GLU A 24 -3.96 9.24 17.47
CA GLU A 24 -4.13 10.63 17.06
C GLU A 24 -4.36 10.67 15.54
N PRO A 25 -5.28 11.52 15.05
CA PRO A 25 -5.53 11.62 13.62
C PRO A 25 -4.19 11.83 12.89
N PRO A 26 -3.92 11.06 11.82
CA PRO A 26 -2.62 11.08 11.15
C PRO A 26 -2.28 12.51 10.75
N LYS A 27 -1.07 12.97 11.05
CA LYS A 27 -0.63 14.31 10.66
C LYS A 27 -0.37 14.35 9.14
N PRO A 28 -0.55 15.51 8.48
CA PRO A 28 -0.14 15.68 7.08
C PRO A 28 1.35 15.35 6.91
N ILE A 29 1.66 14.43 6.00
CA ILE A 29 3.04 14.09 5.63
C ILE A 29 3.45 14.85 4.37
N LEU A 30 2.52 15.04 3.42
CA LEU A 30 2.82 15.53 2.09
C LEU A 30 2.62 17.05 1.97
N LYS A 31 3.55 17.68 1.25
CA LYS A 31 3.48 19.08 0.82
C LYS A 31 3.12 19.19 -0.65
N LYS A 32 2.66 20.38 -1.05
CA LYS A 32 2.35 20.69 -2.44
C LYS A 32 3.59 20.45 -3.33
N GLY A 33 3.40 19.65 -4.38
CA GLY A 33 4.45 19.34 -5.35
C GLY A 33 5.22 18.04 -5.08
N GLU A 34 5.18 17.50 -3.86
CA GLU A 34 5.92 16.26 -3.53
C GLU A 34 5.39 15.04 -4.29
N VAL A 35 4.09 14.95 -4.56
CA VAL A 35 3.51 13.90 -5.40
C VAL A 35 4.04 13.97 -6.84
N LYS A 36 4.17 15.19 -7.39
CA LYS A 36 4.75 15.40 -8.74
C LYS A 36 6.25 15.09 -8.75
N HIS A 37 6.95 15.47 -7.70
CA HIS A 37 8.37 15.16 -7.54
C HIS A 37 8.58 13.65 -7.50
N PHE A 38 7.79 12.92 -6.71
CA PHE A 38 7.77 11.46 -6.66
C PHE A 38 7.57 10.82 -8.02
N ILE A 39 6.53 11.23 -8.77
CA ILE A 39 6.28 10.70 -10.13
C ILE A 39 7.50 10.89 -11.04
N LYS A 40 8.17 12.05 -10.94
CA LYS A 40 9.34 12.36 -11.78
C LYS A 40 10.57 11.54 -11.39
N THR A 41 10.82 11.38 -10.09
CA THR A 41 12.09 10.83 -9.59
C THR A 41 12.02 9.34 -9.25
N PHE A 42 10.84 8.79 -8.98
CA PHE A 42 10.70 7.39 -8.57
C PHE A 42 11.32 6.39 -9.55
N PRO A 43 11.12 6.50 -10.89
CA PRO A 43 11.78 5.59 -11.82
C PRO A 43 13.31 5.71 -11.82
N LEU A 44 13.83 6.93 -11.60
CA LEU A 44 15.27 7.18 -11.54
C LEU A 44 15.89 6.63 -10.24
N LEU A 45 15.19 6.82 -9.12
CA LEU A 45 15.55 6.26 -7.83
C LEU A 45 15.52 4.74 -7.85
N LYS A 46 14.47 4.14 -8.45
CA LYS A 46 14.38 2.70 -8.64
C LYS A 46 15.61 2.17 -9.38
N LYS A 47 15.96 2.79 -10.51
CA LYS A 47 17.15 2.42 -11.30
C LYS A 47 18.45 2.61 -10.50
N ASP A 48 18.59 3.72 -9.79
CA ASP A 48 19.79 3.98 -8.98
C ASP A 48 19.89 3.00 -7.80
N PHE A 49 18.79 2.61 -7.16
CA PHE A 49 18.77 1.58 -6.13
C PHE A 49 19.02 0.16 -6.68
N GLU A 50 18.52 -0.16 -7.87
CA GLU A 50 18.83 -1.42 -8.57
C GLU A 50 20.32 -1.51 -8.93
N ASN A 51 20.90 -0.41 -9.43
CA ASN A 51 22.34 -0.31 -9.71
C ASN A 51 23.18 -0.32 -8.44
N PHE A 52 22.65 0.26 -7.36
CA PHE A 52 23.29 0.25 -6.06
C PHE A 52 23.39 -1.17 -5.51
N GLY A 53 22.46 -2.05 -5.91
CA GLY A 53 22.74 -3.47 -6.10
C GLY A 53 23.51 -4.09 -4.95
N ILE A 54 23.06 -3.91 -3.70
CA ILE A 54 23.67 -4.56 -2.54
C ILE A 54 23.70 -6.06 -2.86
N LYS A 55 24.87 -6.53 -3.29
CA LYS A 55 25.27 -7.91 -3.16
C LYS A 55 25.36 -8.12 -1.67
N TYR A 56 24.27 -8.56 -1.08
CA TYR A 56 24.31 -9.16 0.23
C TYR A 56 25.10 -10.47 0.05
N GLU A 57 26.43 -10.36 -0.09
CA GLU A 57 27.28 -11.44 0.34
C GLU A 57 27.05 -11.49 1.85
N ALA A 58 26.03 -12.25 2.24
CA ALA A 58 25.95 -12.83 3.55
C ALA A 58 27.18 -13.73 3.69
N LYS A 59 28.38 -13.15 3.84
CA LYS A 59 29.36 -13.76 4.71
C LYS A 59 28.64 -13.79 6.04
N ALA A 60 28.23 -14.99 6.45
CA ALA A 60 27.65 -15.23 7.76
C ALA A 60 28.55 -14.54 8.80
N GLY A 61 28.13 -13.36 9.24
CA GLY A 61 29.03 -12.40 9.85
C GLY A 61 28.29 -11.10 10.10
N THR A 62 28.39 -10.65 11.34
CA THR A 62 27.85 -9.41 11.88
C THR A 62 28.14 -8.24 10.94
N ILE A 63 27.11 -7.60 10.37
CA ILE A 63 27.28 -6.31 9.68
C ILE A 63 27.95 -5.37 10.69
N THR A 64 29.11 -4.83 10.34
CA THR A 64 29.81 -3.90 11.22
C THR A 64 29.13 -2.52 11.15
N TYR A 65 29.13 -1.78 12.26
CA TYR A 65 28.54 -0.43 12.31
C TYR A 65 29.03 0.49 11.17
N PRO A 66 30.32 0.50 10.76
CA PRO A 66 30.78 1.30 9.63
C PRO A 66 30.17 0.91 8.28
N GLU A 67 29.91 -0.38 8.04
CA GLU A 67 29.28 -0.86 6.79
C GLU A 67 27.79 -0.48 6.76
N ALA A 68 27.10 -0.55 7.90
CA ALA A 68 25.73 -0.07 8.03
C ALA A 68 25.63 1.47 7.84
N LEU A 69 26.63 2.22 8.34
CA LEU A 69 26.74 3.67 8.18
C LEU A 69 27.14 4.09 6.75
N ALA A 70 28.01 3.33 6.09
CA ALA A 70 28.39 3.57 4.70
C ALA A 70 27.20 3.32 3.76
N ALA A 71 26.50 2.20 3.95
CA ALA A 71 25.28 1.92 3.22
C ALA A 71 24.24 3.03 3.43
N SER A 72 24.03 3.50 4.67
CA SER A 72 23.08 4.59 4.94
C SER A 72 23.52 5.92 4.31
N ALA A 73 24.82 6.25 4.31
CA ALA A 73 25.35 7.44 3.66
C ALA A 73 25.19 7.40 2.13
N GLU A 74 25.44 6.25 1.51
CA GLU A 74 25.27 6.06 0.07
C GLU A 74 23.79 6.07 -0.35
N TYR A 75 22.90 5.48 0.46
CA TYR A 75 21.45 5.62 0.28
C TYR A 75 21.01 7.09 0.34
N LEU A 76 21.48 7.83 1.34
CA LEU A 76 21.18 9.26 1.45
C LEU A 76 21.79 10.06 0.29
N ALA A 77 22.95 9.67 -0.23
CA ALA A 77 23.55 10.31 -1.40
C ALA A 77 22.71 10.09 -2.66
N ILE A 78 22.17 8.89 -2.87
CA ILE A 78 21.24 8.60 -3.97
C ILE A 78 19.96 9.42 -3.82
N LEU A 79 19.39 9.51 -2.62
CA LEU A 79 18.22 10.35 -2.36
C LEU A 79 18.49 11.82 -2.67
N LYS A 80 19.60 12.36 -2.15
CA LYS A 80 20.01 13.76 -2.37
C LYS A 80 20.25 14.07 -3.85
N LYS A 81 20.84 13.15 -4.61
CA LYS A 81 21.03 13.28 -6.07
C LYS A 81 19.72 13.57 -6.81
N HIS A 82 18.59 13.06 -6.31
CA HIS A 82 17.27 13.27 -6.90
C HIS A 82 16.43 14.34 -6.20
N GLY A 83 17.01 15.09 -5.26
CA GLY A 83 16.31 16.16 -4.53
C GLY A 83 15.53 15.70 -3.31
N TRP A 84 15.82 14.51 -2.79
CA TRP A 84 15.17 13.97 -1.59
C TRP A 84 16.03 14.09 -0.33
N ASP A 85 15.34 14.17 0.81
CA ASP A 85 15.88 14.16 2.16
C ASP A 85 15.69 12.78 2.83
N GLU A 86 16.12 12.64 4.09
CA GLU A 86 15.89 11.41 4.87
C GLU A 86 14.41 11.03 5.03
N HIS A 87 13.49 11.99 4.84
CA HIS A 87 12.03 11.77 4.91
C HIS A 87 11.44 11.17 3.63
N TYR A 88 12.26 10.84 2.62
CA TYR A 88 11.79 10.21 1.38
C TYR A 88 10.88 9.01 1.63
N PHE A 89 11.30 8.07 2.48
CA PHE A 89 10.57 6.82 2.67
C PHE A 89 9.21 7.03 3.32
N GLU A 90 9.12 7.98 4.24
CA GLU A 90 7.86 8.40 4.87
C GLU A 90 6.90 8.98 3.82
N LYS A 91 7.38 9.92 2.99
CA LYS A 91 6.61 10.55 1.92
C LYS A 91 6.20 9.54 0.84
N ALA A 92 7.11 8.67 0.42
CA ALA A 92 6.85 7.62 -0.57
C ALA A 92 5.80 6.62 -0.05
N ALA A 93 5.90 6.20 1.22
CA ALA A 93 4.91 5.35 1.86
C ALA A 93 3.52 6.01 1.90
N ALA A 94 3.46 7.30 2.25
CA ALA A 94 2.21 8.06 2.25
C ALA A 94 1.56 8.11 0.85
N ILE A 95 2.37 8.34 -0.19
CA ILE A 95 1.90 8.36 -1.60
C ILE A 95 1.38 6.99 -2.03
N ILE A 96 2.13 5.92 -1.78
CA ILE A 96 1.75 4.54 -2.18
C ILE A 96 0.52 4.07 -1.42
N LEU A 97 0.46 4.32 -0.12
CA LEU A 97 -0.69 3.97 0.71
C LEU A 97 -1.92 4.78 0.27
N GLY A 98 -1.77 6.06 -0.06
CA GLY A 98 -2.88 6.90 -0.50
C GLY A 98 -3.40 6.52 -1.87
N TYR A 99 -2.50 6.20 -2.81
CA TYR A 99 -2.85 5.60 -4.09
C TYR A 99 -3.65 4.31 -3.89
N SER A 100 -3.12 3.39 -3.07
CA SER A 100 -3.77 2.10 -2.80
C SER A 100 -5.15 2.29 -2.16
N SER A 101 -5.28 3.21 -1.21
CA SER A 101 -6.54 3.52 -0.54
C SER A 101 -7.59 4.09 -1.50
N ILE A 102 -7.18 4.95 -2.43
CA ILE A 102 -8.08 5.53 -3.44
C ILE A 102 -8.52 4.47 -4.45
N VAL A 103 -7.60 3.65 -4.96
CA VAL A 103 -7.93 2.58 -5.93
C VAL A 103 -8.80 1.52 -5.27
N TYR A 104 -8.41 1.02 -4.09
CA TYR A 104 -9.16 0.03 -3.34
C TYR A 104 -10.57 0.53 -2.99
N GLY A 105 -10.70 1.79 -2.55
CA GLY A 105 -12.01 2.40 -2.30
C GLY A 105 -12.89 2.51 -3.55
N LYS A 106 -12.32 2.69 -4.75
CA LYS A 106 -13.07 2.63 -6.02
C LYS A 106 -13.53 1.20 -6.32
N GLU A 107 -12.68 0.21 -6.14
CA GLU A 107 -13.02 -1.19 -6.40
C GLU A 107 -14.08 -1.72 -5.43
N ILE A 108 -14.03 -1.36 -4.15
CA ILE A 108 -15.10 -1.68 -3.19
C ILE A 108 -16.43 -1.07 -3.62
N LYS A 109 -16.44 0.20 -4.03
CA LYS A 109 -17.67 0.85 -4.51
C LYS A 109 -18.27 0.19 -5.75
N LYS A 110 -17.43 -0.40 -6.61
CA LYS A 110 -17.88 -1.20 -7.76
C LYS A 110 -18.37 -2.59 -7.35
N ALA A 111 -17.72 -3.22 -6.38
CA ALA A 111 -18.07 -4.55 -5.91
C ALA A 111 -19.37 -4.55 -5.08
N ASP A 112 -19.66 -3.49 -4.32
CA ASP A 112 -20.82 -3.44 -3.41
C ASP A 112 -22.15 -3.72 -4.11
N PRO A 113 -22.48 -3.11 -5.28
CA PRO A 113 -23.69 -3.44 -6.03
C PRO A 113 -23.73 -4.87 -6.57
N GLU A 114 -22.59 -5.42 -7.01
CA GLU A 114 -22.52 -6.80 -7.53
C GLU A 114 -22.72 -7.83 -6.42
N LEU A 115 -22.21 -7.57 -5.21
CA LEU A 115 -22.45 -8.40 -4.04
C LEU A 115 -23.93 -8.37 -3.63
N GLU A 116 -24.57 -7.19 -3.66
CA GLU A 116 -26.01 -7.05 -3.39
C GLU A 116 -26.86 -7.77 -4.44
N LYS A 117 -26.49 -7.67 -5.72
CA LYS A 117 -27.14 -8.43 -6.80
C LYS A 117 -27.02 -9.94 -6.59
N SER A 118 -25.84 -10.41 -6.18
CA SER A 118 -25.61 -11.84 -5.89
C SER A 118 -26.47 -12.34 -4.73
N ILE A 119 -26.63 -11.53 -3.66
CA ILE A 119 -27.52 -11.85 -2.54
C ILE A 119 -28.96 -12.05 -3.05
N LYS A 120 -29.48 -11.09 -3.84
CA LYS A 120 -30.85 -11.19 -4.39
C LYS A 120 -31.05 -12.41 -5.29
N GLN A 121 -30.04 -12.76 -6.09
CA GLN A 121 -30.08 -13.95 -6.93
C GLN A 121 -30.17 -15.23 -6.08
N ILE A 122 -29.40 -15.33 -4.99
CA ILE A 122 -29.46 -16.46 -4.06
C ILE A 122 -30.83 -16.55 -3.38
N GLU A 123 -31.36 -15.43 -2.90
CA GLU A 123 -32.69 -15.36 -2.24
C GLU A 123 -33.80 -15.88 -3.16
N SER A 124 -33.77 -15.46 -4.43
CA SER A 124 -34.76 -15.85 -5.45
C SER A 124 -34.58 -17.26 -6.03
N ASN A 125 -33.50 -17.98 -5.69
CA ASN A 125 -33.19 -19.26 -6.32
C ASN A 125 -34.09 -20.40 -5.79
N ALA A 126 -34.99 -20.91 -6.61
CA ALA A 126 -35.92 -21.97 -6.25
C ALA A 126 -35.26 -23.35 -6.05
N TYR A 127 -34.03 -23.55 -6.54
CA TYR A 127 -33.32 -24.83 -6.48
C TYR A 127 -32.43 -24.97 -5.23
N LEU A 128 -32.29 -23.91 -4.43
CA LEU A 128 -31.52 -23.94 -3.19
C LEU A 128 -32.45 -24.11 -2.00
N SER A 129 -32.05 -24.96 -1.05
CA SER A 129 -32.73 -25.02 0.25
C SER A 129 -32.48 -23.73 1.04
N GLU A 130 -33.42 -23.38 1.91
CA GLU A 130 -33.31 -22.17 2.74
C GLU A 130 -32.05 -22.16 3.62
N ALA A 131 -31.63 -23.34 4.12
CA ALA A 131 -30.38 -23.47 4.86
C ALA A 131 -29.15 -23.10 4.02
N VAL A 132 -29.10 -23.57 2.76
CA VAL A 132 -28.00 -23.27 1.83
C VAL A 132 -28.01 -21.79 1.44
N LYS A 133 -29.19 -21.22 1.16
CA LYS A 133 -29.32 -19.77 0.87
C LYS A 133 -28.76 -18.94 2.01
N LYS A 134 -29.16 -19.24 3.25
CA LYS A 134 -28.71 -18.50 4.44
C LYS A 134 -27.18 -18.56 4.58
N GLN A 135 -26.58 -19.74 4.44
CA GLN A 135 -25.13 -19.91 4.52
C GLN A 135 -24.39 -19.09 3.45
N MET A 136 -24.85 -19.13 2.19
CA MET A 136 -24.20 -18.38 1.10
C MET A 136 -24.32 -16.87 1.29
N ILE A 137 -25.49 -16.38 1.72
CA ILE A 137 -25.71 -14.95 2.01
C ILE A 137 -24.82 -14.49 3.17
N GLU A 138 -24.68 -15.30 4.22
CA GLU A 138 -23.78 -14.99 5.34
C GLU A 138 -22.32 -14.87 4.88
N GLN A 139 -21.84 -15.75 3.99
CA GLN A 139 -20.50 -15.65 3.41
C GLN A 139 -20.29 -14.35 2.63
N ILE A 140 -21.27 -13.95 1.81
CA ILE A 140 -21.19 -12.68 1.06
C ILE A 140 -21.17 -11.49 2.02
N LYS A 141 -22.02 -11.50 3.05
CA LYS A 141 -22.05 -10.44 4.08
C LYS A 141 -20.73 -10.36 4.85
N MET A 142 -20.14 -11.50 5.21
CA MET A 142 -18.81 -11.54 5.84
C MET A 142 -17.74 -10.94 4.92
N ALA A 143 -17.70 -11.34 3.65
CA ALA A 143 -16.76 -10.79 2.68
C ALA A 143 -16.92 -9.26 2.54
N LYS A 144 -18.16 -8.78 2.41
CA LYS A 144 -18.48 -7.34 2.37
C LYS A 144 -18.03 -6.61 3.64
N GLY A 145 -18.21 -7.22 4.82
CA GLY A 145 -17.73 -6.68 6.10
C GLY A 145 -16.21 -6.54 6.15
N VAL A 146 -15.48 -7.56 5.69
CA VAL A 146 -14.00 -7.53 5.60
C VAL A 146 -13.52 -6.42 4.68
N LEU A 147 -14.12 -6.28 3.49
CA LEU A 147 -13.78 -5.21 2.53
C LEU A 147 -13.99 -3.82 3.15
N LYS A 148 -15.14 -3.58 3.78
CA LYS A 148 -15.43 -2.30 4.44
C LYS A 148 -14.48 -2.01 5.60
N SER A 149 -14.15 -3.01 6.42
CA SER A 149 -13.19 -2.88 7.51
C SER A 149 -11.81 -2.45 7.00
N GLN A 150 -11.32 -3.10 5.93
CA GLN A 150 -10.06 -2.73 5.30
C GLN A 150 -10.08 -1.31 4.73
N GLU A 151 -11.17 -0.89 4.08
CA GLU A 151 -11.32 0.48 3.58
C GLU A 151 -11.21 1.51 4.72
N GLN A 152 -11.85 1.24 5.86
CA GLN A 152 -11.81 2.12 7.03
C GLN A 152 -10.41 2.16 7.65
N LEU A 153 -9.74 1.01 7.78
CA LEU A 153 -8.37 0.94 8.28
C LEU A 153 -7.40 1.72 7.40
N LEU A 154 -7.56 1.66 6.08
CA LEU A 154 -6.74 2.42 5.14
C LEU A 154 -7.00 3.93 5.25
N LYS A 155 -8.27 4.35 5.37
CA LYS A 155 -8.65 5.76 5.56
C LYS A 155 -8.12 6.35 6.87
N LYS A 156 -8.07 5.57 7.94
CA LYS A 156 -7.58 6.03 9.25
C LYS A 156 -6.08 6.30 9.29
N ARG A 157 -5.30 5.77 8.34
CA ARG A 157 -3.83 5.87 8.33
C ARG A 157 -3.28 7.08 7.59
N LEU A 158 -4.12 7.80 6.86
CA LEU A 158 -3.67 8.92 6.03
C LEU A 158 -4.47 10.17 6.33
N HIS A 159 -3.76 11.29 6.40
CA HIS A 159 -4.41 12.57 6.54
C HIS A 159 -5.18 12.93 5.25
N LYS A 160 -6.31 13.62 5.40
CA LYS A 160 -7.16 14.00 4.26
C LYS A 160 -6.42 14.88 3.25
N SER A 161 -5.56 15.79 3.71
CA SER A 161 -4.77 16.65 2.80
C SER A 161 -3.85 15.86 1.89
N ASP A 162 -3.23 14.79 2.40
CA ASP A 162 -2.33 13.94 1.62
C ASP A 162 -3.12 13.22 0.53
N MET A 163 -4.29 12.69 0.89
CA MET A 163 -5.24 12.09 -0.06
C MET A 163 -5.68 13.07 -1.15
N ASP A 164 -5.89 14.35 -0.80
CA ASP A 164 -6.29 15.39 -1.74
C ASP A 164 -5.13 15.77 -2.69
N LEU A 165 -3.88 15.72 -2.24
CA LEU A 165 -2.70 15.90 -3.08
C LEU A 165 -2.47 14.72 -4.04
N ILE A 166 -2.80 13.49 -3.63
CA ILE A 166 -2.60 12.27 -4.42
C ILE A 166 -3.68 12.10 -5.49
N ARG A 167 -4.94 12.43 -5.17
CA ARG A 167 -6.11 12.12 -6.02
C ARG A 167 -6.00 12.58 -7.49
N PRO A 168 -5.46 13.77 -7.82
CA PRO A 168 -5.31 14.21 -9.21
C PRO A 168 -4.24 13.44 -9.99
N HIS A 169 -3.42 12.64 -9.31
CA HIS A 169 -2.22 12.03 -9.84
C HIS A 169 -2.29 10.49 -9.93
N ILE A 170 -3.44 9.88 -9.65
CA ILE A 170 -3.62 8.42 -9.56
C ILE A 170 -3.10 7.68 -10.79
N GLU A 171 -3.40 8.12 -12.01
CA GLU A 171 -2.95 7.45 -13.23
C GLU A 171 -1.43 7.57 -13.44
N ALA A 172 -0.86 8.73 -13.13
CA ALA A 172 0.58 8.93 -13.22
C ALA A 172 1.35 8.10 -12.17
N ILE A 173 0.81 8.01 -10.94
CA ILE A 173 1.36 7.15 -9.89
C ILE A 173 1.29 5.68 -10.33
N LYS A 174 0.15 5.24 -10.89
CA LYS A 174 0.02 3.89 -11.43
C LYS A 174 1.07 3.57 -12.48
N GLN A 175 1.29 4.46 -13.44
CA GLN A 175 2.28 4.27 -14.51
C GLN A 175 3.69 4.05 -13.96
N VAL A 176 4.11 4.86 -12.97
CA VAL A 176 5.46 4.74 -12.39
C VAL A 176 5.61 3.52 -11.47
N LEU A 177 4.54 3.06 -10.82
CA LEU A 177 4.57 1.85 -9.99
C LEU A 177 4.51 0.56 -10.83
N GLU A 178 3.79 0.55 -11.95
CA GLU A 178 3.66 -0.60 -12.84
C GLU A 178 4.77 -0.69 -13.91
N ASP A 179 5.71 0.25 -13.92
CA ASP A 179 6.80 0.34 -14.89
C ASP A 179 6.31 0.35 -16.36
N LYS A 180 5.11 0.91 -16.58
CA LYS A 180 4.53 1.02 -17.91
C LYS A 180 4.91 2.38 -18.49
N PRO A 181 5.67 2.44 -19.61
CA PRO A 181 5.97 3.71 -20.24
C PRO A 181 4.65 4.39 -20.61
N GLY A 182 4.45 5.61 -20.12
CA GLY A 182 3.33 6.44 -20.53
C GLY A 182 3.33 6.53 -22.05
N LYS A 183 2.20 6.19 -22.68
CA LYS A 183 2.01 6.41 -24.11
C LYS A 183 2.28 7.89 -24.38
N LYS A 184 3.41 8.17 -25.01
CA LYS A 184 3.68 9.46 -25.66
C LYS A 184 2.78 9.58 -26.89
#